data_AF-A0A2N8U359-F1
#
_entry.id   AF-A0A2N8U359-F1
#
_cell.length_a   1.000
_cell.length_b   1.000
_cell.length_c   1.000
_cell.angle_alpha   90.00
_cell.angle_beta   90.00
_cell.angle_gamma   90.00
#
_symmetry.space_group_name_H-M   'P 1'
#
loop_
_entity.id
_entity.type
_entity.pdbx_description
1 polymer ?
#
loop_
_entity_poly.entity_id
_entity_poly.type
_entity_poly.pdbx_seq_one_letter_code
_entity_poly.pdbx_strand_id
1 'polypeptide(L)'
;MKLKHKNSIFNMGDTSIRVHEIVEINFILLNLIDKFMKRNKIWDKKEQENFYQLFINEIMNLERNYGQKLFKKFSRTSDKEVDESKQGLRARTLTNNLMKIGFINKDRKISDVGYSYLYGSLKNPDRIESLLNLSTHNLVYLRQLFKTKIYDSESDEYFYNFRFAIKFLSKYTGISQNHFLTIIESIRPTQSNKELNHIIDDYQQVYDNKLSFDDFYKNNFTHLFISHVDIDKAESLLQDDKFDFDEFSSLFTNKKTTKSVKEYLNFVNALINFNNNPCKENMDLLILSSKKDVIKKAFGSNSTLFKYNSKDTVDSFISKNKNDTLLH
;
A
#
# COMPACT_ATOMS: atom_id res chain seq x y z
N MET A 1 -3.47 -14.39 -3.84
CA MET A 1 -2.22 -13.75 -3.34
C MET A 1 -2.19 -13.90 -1.82
N LYS A 2 -1.04 -14.10 -1.18
CA LYS A 2 -0.94 -14.28 0.29
C LYS A 2 -0.21 -13.09 0.91
N LEU A 3 -0.66 -12.60 2.06
CA LEU A 3 0.05 -11.57 2.83
C LEU A 3 1.40 -12.12 3.31
N LYS A 4 2.40 -11.24 3.40
CA LYS A 4 3.77 -11.66 3.77
C LYS A 4 3.87 -12.03 5.25
N HIS A 5 3.25 -11.23 6.11
CA HIS A 5 3.19 -11.40 7.56
C HIS A 5 1.87 -10.81 8.08
N LYS A 6 1.52 -11.12 9.33
CA LYS A 6 0.25 -10.71 9.93
C LYS A 6 0.02 -9.21 9.93
N ASN A 7 1.02 -8.34 9.90
CA ASN A 7 0.82 -6.88 9.86
C ASN A 7 1.07 -6.27 8.47
N SER A 8 1.19 -7.10 7.43
CA SER A 8 1.43 -6.61 6.07
C SER A 8 0.16 -6.03 5.45
N ILE A 9 0.29 -4.84 4.89
CA ILE A 9 -0.71 -4.23 4.02
C ILE A 9 -0.72 -4.95 2.67
N PHE A 10 -1.90 -5.19 2.13
CA PHE A 10 -2.04 -5.71 0.78
C PHE A 10 -1.74 -4.64 -0.26
N ASN A 11 -0.98 -4.95 -1.31
CA ASN A 11 -0.69 -4.01 -2.39
C ASN A 11 -0.87 -4.68 -3.77
N MET A 12 -1.84 -4.20 -4.56
CA MET A 12 -2.02 -4.61 -5.95
C MET A 12 -1.03 -3.95 -6.91
N GLY A 13 -0.62 -2.72 -6.64
CA GLY A 13 0.23 -1.92 -7.51
C GLY A 13 1.66 -2.46 -7.60
N ASP A 14 2.11 -2.76 -8.82
CA ASP A 14 3.55 -2.84 -9.12
C ASP A 14 4.01 -1.46 -9.61
N THR A 15 4.75 -0.73 -8.78
CA THR A 15 5.19 0.65 -9.07
C THR A 15 6.33 0.73 -10.09
N SER A 16 6.86 -0.41 -10.52
CA SER A 16 8.00 -0.50 -11.43
C SER A 16 7.70 0.02 -12.82
N ILE A 17 6.43 0.02 -13.25
CA ILE A 17 6.05 0.36 -14.62
C ILE A 17 4.74 1.13 -14.64
N ARG A 18 4.84 2.43 -14.96
CA ARG A 18 3.68 3.30 -15.16
C ARG A 18 3.30 3.29 -16.64
N VAL A 19 2.27 2.54 -16.95
CA VAL A 19 1.71 2.41 -18.30
C VAL A 19 0.51 3.32 -18.48
N HIS A 20 0.18 3.66 -19.72
CA HIS A 20 -1.08 4.34 -20.03
C HIS A 20 -2.25 3.37 -20.00
N GLU A 21 -2.07 2.17 -20.56
CA GLU A 21 -3.12 1.15 -20.70
C GLU A 21 -2.64 -0.23 -20.23
N ILE A 22 -3.05 -0.62 -19.01
CA ILE A 22 -2.55 -1.85 -18.37
C ILE A 22 -3.00 -3.12 -19.08
N VAL A 23 -4.21 -3.13 -19.64
CA VAL A 23 -4.79 -4.28 -20.32
C VAL A 23 -3.99 -4.60 -21.58
N GLU A 24 -3.69 -3.58 -22.39
CA GLU A 24 -2.91 -3.72 -23.63
C GLU A 24 -1.47 -4.13 -23.35
N ILE A 25 -0.79 -3.48 -22.40
CA ILE A 25 0.59 -3.83 -22.04
C ILE A 25 0.69 -5.27 -21.54
N ASN A 26 -0.27 -5.70 -20.72
CA ASN A 26 -0.29 -7.07 -20.25
C ASN A 26 -0.56 -8.08 -21.38
N PHE A 27 -1.30 -7.71 -22.43
CA PHE A 27 -1.45 -8.54 -23.63
C PHE A 27 -0.12 -8.72 -24.37
N ILE A 28 0.59 -7.60 -24.61
CA ILE A 28 1.93 -7.62 -25.22
C ILE A 28 2.88 -8.49 -24.39
N LEU A 29 2.89 -8.29 -23.07
CA LEU A 29 3.74 -9.05 -22.17
C LEU A 29 3.44 -10.54 -22.18
N LEU A 30 2.17 -10.90 -22.13
CA LEU A 30 1.77 -12.30 -22.10
C LEU A 30 2.12 -13.00 -23.42
N ASN A 31 1.95 -12.31 -24.56
CA ASN A 31 2.35 -12.81 -25.88
C ASN A 31 3.88 -13.04 -25.97
N LEU A 32 4.67 -12.10 -25.46
CA LEU A 32 6.12 -12.24 -25.41
C LEU A 32 6.54 -13.39 -24.48
N ILE A 33 5.91 -13.51 -23.30
CA ILE A 33 6.16 -14.64 -22.39
C ILE A 33 5.86 -15.97 -23.07
N ASP A 34 4.73 -16.09 -23.77
CA ASP A 34 4.34 -17.31 -24.49
C ASP A 34 5.46 -17.75 -25.43
N LYS A 35 5.89 -16.84 -26.30
CA LYS A 35 6.93 -17.07 -27.29
C LYS A 35 8.28 -17.37 -26.65
N PHE A 36 8.63 -16.65 -25.60
CA PHE A 36 9.91 -16.79 -24.91
C PHE A 36 10.02 -18.12 -24.16
N MET A 37 8.96 -18.53 -23.47
CA MET A 37 8.94 -19.72 -22.62
C MET A 37 8.69 -21.03 -23.38
N LYS A 38 8.16 -20.99 -24.62
CA LYS A 38 7.97 -22.17 -25.50
C LYS A 38 9.22 -23.03 -25.71
N ARG A 39 10.42 -22.49 -25.45
CA ARG A 39 11.70 -23.22 -25.56
C ARG A 39 12.06 -24.01 -24.28
N ASN A 40 11.09 -24.32 -23.41
CA ASN A 40 11.29 -24.98 -22.12
C ASN A 40 12.36 -24.32 -21.24
N LYS A 41 12.43 -22.99 -21.28
CA LYS A 41 13.36 -22.21 -20.47
C LYS A 41 13.00 -22.30 -18.99
N ILE A 42 14.02 -22.25 -18.14
CA ILE A 42 13.86 -22.10 -16.69
C ILE A 42 13.87 -20.60 -16.40
N TRP A 43 12.91 -20.12 -15.60
CA TRP A 43 12.77 -18.69 -15.27
C TRP A 43 13.79 -18.21 -14.22
N ASP A 44 15.08 -18.29 -14.54
CA ASP A 44 16.20 -17.88 -13.69
C ASP A 44 16.65 -16.43 -13.95
N LYS A 45 17.67 -15.97 -13.21
CA LYS A 45 18.19 -14.58 -13.35
C LYS A 45 18.66 -14.25 -14.77
N LYS A 46 19.24 -15.22 -15.48
CA LYS A 46 19.77 -15.03 -16.83
C LYS A 46 18.63 -14.87 -17.83
N GLU A 47 17.66 -15.78 -17.79
CA GLU A 47 16.52 -15.72 -18.70
C GLU A 47 15.58 -14.57 -18.39
N GLN A 48 15.50 -14.14 -17.12
CA GLN A 48 14.82 -12.91 -16.73
C GLN A 48 15.43 -11.69 -17.43
N GLU A 49 16.76 -11.55 -17.45
CA GLU A 49 17.40 -10.41 -18.12
C GLU A 49 17.21 -10.47 -19.65
N ASN A 50 17.38 -11.64 -20.25
CA ASN A 50 17.13 -11.86 -21.68
C ASN A 50 15.70 -11.47 -22.07
N PHE A 51 14.71 -11.86 -21.27
CA PHE A 51 13.32 -11.49 -21.48
C PHE A 51 13.11 -9.98 -21.35
N TYR A 52 13.72 -9.33 -20.36
CA TYR A 52 13.59 -7.89 -20.18
C TYR A 52 14.12 -7.15 -21.40
N GLN A 53 15.31 -7.49 -21.91
CA GLN A 53 15.87 -6.87 -23.11
C GLN A 53 14.98 -7.06 -24.34
N LEU A 54 14.44 -8.27 -24.52
CA LEU A 54 13.49 -8.57 -25.59
C LEU A 54 12.22 -7.71 -25.47
N PHE A 55 11.68 -7.56 -24.27
CA PHE A 55 10.52 -6.70 -24.02
C PHE A 55 10.81 -5.22 -24.31
N ILE A 56 11.95 -4.70 -23.87
CA ILE A 56 12.36 -3.32 -24.17
C ILE A 56 12.41 -3.08 -25.68
N ASN A 57 13.04 -3.98 -26.41
CA ASN A 57 13.17 -3.87 -27.86
C ASN A 57 11.80 -3.90 -28.56
N GLU A 58 10.89 -4.77 -28.11
CA GLU A 58 9.53 -4.84 -28.64
C GLU A 58 8.78 -3.52 -28.42
N ILE A 59 8.83 -2.96 -27.20
CA ILE A 59 8.19 -1.69 -26.89
C ILE A 59 8.78 -0.56 -27.75
N MET A 60 10.11 -0.47 -27.86
CA MET A 60 10.75 0.55 -28.69
C MET A 60 10.33 0.46 -30.16
N ASN A 61 10.16 -0.76 -30.67
CA ASN A 61 9.68 -1.01 -32.02
C ASN A 61 8.21 -0.56 -32.19
N LEU A 62 7.36 -0.89 -31.23
CA LEU A 62 5.95 -0.51 -31.24
C LEU A 62 5.77 1.02 -31.17
N GLU A 63 6.47 1.69 -30.27
CA GLU A 63 6.36 3.15 -30.10
C GLU A 63 6.90 3.91 -31.33
N ARG A 64 7.98 3.42 -31.96
CA ARG A 64 8.55 4.03 -33.18
C ARG A 64 7.67 3.87 -34.41
N ASN A 65 7.12 2.67 -34.62
CA ASN A 65 6.41 2.36 -35.86
C ASN A 65 4.93 2.75 -35.83
N TYR A 66 4.30 2.75 -34.65
CA TYR A 66 2.86 2.98 -34.51
C TYR A 66 2.52 4.30 -33.80
N GLY A 67 3.53 5.06 -33.34
CA GLY A 67 3.36 6.40 -32.77
C GLY A 67 2.59 6.47 -31.44
N GLN A 68 2.26 5.32 -30.85
CA GLN A 68 1.56 5.23 -29.58
C GLN A 68 2.55 5.26 -28.41
N LYS A 69 2.37 6.21 -27.48
CA LYS A 69 3.13 6.24 -26.22
C LYS A 69 2.48 5.28 -25.23
N LEU A 70 3.02 4.08 -25.09
CA LEU A 70 2.46 3.06 -24.22
C LEU A 70 2.88 3.26 -22.74
N PHE A 71 3.99 3.97 -22.52
CA PHE A 71 4.55 4.22 -21.17
C PHE A 71 4.62 5.70 -20.82
N LYS A 72 4.21 6.04 -19.58
CA LYS A 72 4.25 7.43 -19.06
C LYS A 72 5.66 7.95 -18.81
N LYS A 73 6.56 7.07 -18.38
CA LYS A 73 7.98 7.37 -18.13
C LYS A 73 8.80 6.12 -18.41
N PHE A 74 9.23 5.97 -19.64
CA PHE A 74 10.20 4.92 -20.00
C PHE A 74 11.61 5.50 -19.92
N SER A 75 12.08 5.79 -18.70
CA SER A 75 13.47 6.21 -18.50
C SER A 75 14.31 5.02 -18.07
N ARG A 76 14.91 4.29 -19.03
CA ARG A 76 16.21 3.62 -18.83
C ARG A 76 16.83 3.16 -20.15
N THR A 77 18.01 3.73 -20.36
CA THR A 77 19.09 3.38 -21.27
C THR A 77 19.36 1.88 -21.32
N SER A 78 19.54 1.38 -22.54
CA SER A 78 20.27 0.15 -22.89
C SER A 78 21.68 0.08 -22.28
N ASP A 79 22.22 1.22 -21.83
CA ASP A 79 23.65 1.40 -21.54
C ASP A 79 24.01 1.50 -20.05
N LYS A 80 23.10 1.15 -19.12
CA LYS A 80 23.47 1.08 -17.70
C LYS A 80 23.83 -0.34 -17.33
N GLU A 81 25.09 -0.56 -16.96
CA GLU A 81 25.56 -1.77 -16.27
C GLU A 81 24.52 -2.15 -15.20
N VAL A 82 23.95 -3.34 -15.37
CA VAL A 82 22.99 -3.88 -14.43
C VAL A 82 23.80 -4.35 -13.23
N ASP A 83 23.76 -3.57 -12.16
CA ASP A 83 24.15 -4.00 -10.81
C ASP A 83 23.72 -5.46 -10.59
N GLU A 84 24.68 -6.37 -10.39
CA GLU A 84 24.44 -7.82 -10.27
C GLU A 84 23.39 -8.15 -9.19
N SER A 85 23.30 -7.33 -8.15
CA SER A 85 22.29 -7.47 -7.08
C SER A 85 20.86 -7.21 -7.56
N LYS A 86 20.69 -6.53 -8.70
CA LYS A 86 19.40 -6.17 -9.32
C LYS A 86 19.11 -6.95 -10.61
N GLN A 87 19.98 -7.87 -11.00
CA GLN A 87 19.78 -8.70 -12.19
C GLN A 87 18.47 -9.49 -12.12
N GLY A 88 17.70 -9.46 -13.21
CA GLY A 88 16.40 -10.14 -13.30
C GLY A 88 15.25 -9.51 -12.50
N LEU A 89 15.52 -8.55 -11.60
CA LEU A 89 14.50 -7.87 -10.80
C LEU A 89 13.47 -7.16 -11.69
N ARG A 90 13.92 -6.54 -12.79
CA ARG A 90 13.05 -5.78 -13.69
C ARG A 90 12.03 -6.68 -14.39
N ALA A 91 12.49 -7.80 -14.96
CA ALA A 91 11.62 -8.81 -15.58
C ALA A 91 10.65 -9.44 -14.58
N ARG A 92 11.13 -9.79 -13.37
CA ARG A 92 10.26 -10.31 -12.31
C ARG A 92 9.15 -9.32 -12.00
N THR A 93 9.49 -8.06 -11.80
CA THR A 93 8.51 -7.04 -11.41
C THR A 93 7.54 -6.72 -12.56
N LEU A 94 8.04 -6.66 -13.80
CA LEU A 94 7.23 -6.50 -15.02
C LEU A 94 6.15 -7.59 -15.14
N THR A 95 6.51 -8.83 -14.85
CA THR A 95 5.65 -10.00 -15.04
C THR A 95 4.82 -10.37 -13.81
N ASN A 96 5.06 -9.72 -12.65
CA ASN A 96 4.33 -9.99 -11.42
C ASN A 96 2.84 -9.69 -11.55
N ASN A 97 2.47 -8.62 -12.24
CA ASN A 97 1.07 -8.27 -12.44
C ASN A 97 0.29 -9.38 -13.17
N LEU A 98 0.88 -9.98 -14.21
CA LEU A 98 0.30 -11.13 -14.92
C LEU A 98 0.09 -12.34 -14.00
N MET A 99 1.03 -12.58 -13.08
CA MET A 99 0.92 -13.65 -12.09
C MET A 99 -0.16 -13.34 -11.04
N LYS A 100 -0.26 -12.09 -10.58
CA LYS A 100 -1.28 -11.63 -9.61
C LYS A 100 -2.70 -11.80 -10.17
N ILE A 101 -2.90 -11.49 -11.45
CA ILE A 101 -4.18 -11.65 -12.16
C ILE A 101 -4.45 -13.12 -12.55
N GLY A 102 -3.43 -13.99 -12.50
CA GLY A 102 -3.56 -15.42 -12.74
C GLY A 102 -3.38 -15.85 -14.20
N PHE A 103 -2.84 -14.99 -15.06
CA PHE A 103 -2.53 -15.33 -16.46
C PHE A 103 -1.31 -16.22 -16.62
N ILE A 104 -0.40 -16.18 -15.65
CA ILE A 104 0.80 -17.02 -15.61
C ILE A 104 1.07 -17.54 -14.20
N ASN A 105 1.82 -18.63 -14.09
CA ASN A 105 2.24 -19.19 -12.81
C ASN A 105 3.61 -18.66 -12.32
N LYS A 106 4.09 -19.20 -11.19
CA LYS A 106 5.39 -18.82 -10.59
C LYS A 106 6.58 -19.05 -11.53
N ASP A 107 6.49 -20.05 -12.39
CA ASP A 107 7.49 -20.41 -13.39
C ASP A 107 7.28 -19.68 -14.73
N ARG A 108 6.37 -18.69 -14.74
CA ARG A 108 5.98 -17.89 -15.92
C ARG A 108 5.43 -18.71 -17.09
N LYS A 109 4.91 -19.91 -16.81
CA LYS A 109 4.10 -20.66 -17.78
C LYS A 109 2.69 -20.08 -17.82
N ILE A 110 2.11 -20.02 -19.02
CA ILE A 110 0.77 -19.47 -19.25
C ILE A 110 -0.29 -20.43 -18.68
N SER A 111 -1.30 -19.85 -18.03
CA SER A 111 -2.47 -20.58 -17.54
C SER A 111 -3.56 -20.68 -18.61
N ASP A 112 -4.57 -21.53 -18.40
CA ASP A 112 -5.71 -21.63 -19.32
C ASP A 112 -6.44 -20.29 -19.51
N VAL A 113 -6.51 -19.49 -18.45
CA VAL A 113 -7.05 -18.12 -18.51
C VAL A 113 -6.14 -17.22 -19.35
N GLY A 114 -4.82 -17.33 -19.19
CA GLY A 114 -3.87 -16.60 -20.01
C GLY A 114 -3.98 -16.96 -21.49
N TYR A 115 -4.18 -18.24 -21.82
CA TYR A 115 -4.46 -18.66 -23.20
C TYR A 115 -5.80 -18.14 -23.70
N SER A 116 -6.84 -18.15 -22.85
CA SER A 116 -8.13 -17.56 -23.20
C SER A 116 -8.04 -16.06 -23.44
N TYR A 117 -7.16 -15.36 -22.72
CA TYR A 117 -6.87 -13.95 -22.92
C TYR A 117 -6.12 -13.69 -24.24
N LEU A 118 -5.15 -14.53 -24.61
CA LEU A 118 -4.38 -14.38 -25.85
C LEU A 118 -5.16 -14.76 -27.12
N TYR A 119 -5.95 -15.83 -27.04
CA TYR A 119 -6.55 -16.46 -28.22
C TYR A 119 -8.08 -16.33 -28.28
N GLY A 120 -8.69 -15.63 -27.32
CA GLY A 120 -10.12 -15.31 -27.35
C GLY A 120 -11.05 -16.50 -27.09
N SER A 121 -10.56 -17.60 -26.51
CA SER A 121 -11.37 -18.81 -26.24
C SER A 121 -12.23 -18.70 -24.98
N LEU A 122 -12.96 -17.59 -24.83
CA LEU A 122 -13.82 -17.35 -23.67
C LEU A 122 -15.21 -17.97 -23.84
N LYS A 123 -15.77 -18.39 -22.70
CA LYS A 123 -17.22 -18.60 -22.62
C LYS A 123 -17.96 -17.29 -22.87
N ASN A 124 -19.09 -17.39 -23.56
CA ASN A 124 -19.99 -16.27 -23.84
C ASN A 124 -20.32 -15.48 -22.55
N PRO A 125 -20.47 -14.15 -22.65
CA PRO A 125 -20.90 -13.34 -21.52
C PRO A 125 -22.30 -13.74 -21.06
N ASP A 126 -22.54 -13.70 -19.75
CA ASP A 126 -23.90 -13.80 -19.21
C ASP A 126 -24.68 -12.49 -19.42
N ARG A 127 -25.96 -12.48 -19.03
CA ARG A 127 -26.84 -11.32 -19.23
C ARG A 127 -26.31 -10.04 -18.57
N ILE A 128 -25.70 -10.12 -17.40
CA ILE A 128 -25.16 -8.95 -16.69
C ILE A 128 -23.87 -8.50 -17.38
N GLU A 129 -22.98 -9.44 -17.73
CA GLU A 129 -21.75 -9.16 -18.45
C GLU A 129 -22.03 -8.53 -19.82
N SER A 130 -23.08 -8.97 -20.51
CA SER A 130 -23.52 -8.39 -21.78
C SER A 130 -23.96 -6.92 -21.66
N LEU A 131 -24.55 -6.52 -20.52
CA LEU A 131 -24.96 -5.12 -20.29
C LEU A 131 -23.76 -4.18 -20.17
N LEU A 132 -22.60 -4.68 -19.74
CA LEU A 132 -21.38 -3.88 -19.61
C LEU A 132 -20.72 -3.59 -20.96
N ASN A 133 -21.10 -4.29 -22.03
CA ASN A 133 -20.57 -4.16 -23.39
C ASN A 133 -19.03 -4.10 -23.44
N LEU A 134 -18.38 -4.98 -22.68
CA LEU A 134 -16.91 -5.02 -22.58
C LEU A 134 -16.31 -5.78 -23.77
N SER A 135 -15.12 -5.35 -24.21
CA SER A 135 -14.30 -6.16 -25.10
C SER A 135 -13.94 -7.50 -24.46
N THR A 136 -13.64 -8.50 -25.29
CA THR A 136 -13.19 -9.84 -24.86
C THR A 136 -12.08 -9.75 -23.81
N HIS A 137 -11.05 -8.93 -24.06
CA HIS A 137 -9.93 -8.71 -23.15
C HIS A 137 -10.39 -8.12 -21.80
N ASN A 138 -11.20 -7.06 -21.84
CA ASN A 138 -11.71 -6.42 -20.62
C ASN A 138 -12.62 -7.36 -19.82
N LEU A 139 -13.39 -8.22 -20.49
CA LEU A 139 -14.22 -9.23 -19.84
C LEU A 139 -13.37 -10.28 -19.09
N VAL A 140 -12.24 -10.74 -19.66
CA VAL A 140 -11.31 -11.62 -18.93
C VAL A 140 -10.79 -10.94 -17.68
N TYR A 141 -10.37 -9.68 -17.80
CA TYR A 141 -9.88 -8.90 -16.66
C TYR A 141 -10.93 -8.80 -15.56
N LEU A 142 -12.14 -8.40 -15.92
CA LEU A 142 -13.25 -8.30 -14.99
C LEU A 142 -13.44 -9.62 -14.24
N ARG A 143 -13.58 -10.73 -14.99
CA ARG A 143 -13.76 -12.07 -14.41
C ARG A 143 -12.61 -12.47 -13.48
N GLN A 144 -11.36 -12.14 -13.81
CA GLN A 144 -10.22 -12.42 -12.93
C GLN A 144 -10.20 -11.53 -11.68
N LEU A 145 -10.43 -10.23 -11.83
CA LEU A 145 -10.50 -9.30 -10.71
C LEU A 145 -11.57 -9.72 -9.69
N PHE A 146 -12.75 -10.14 -10.15
CA PHE A 146 -13.81 -10.70 -9.30
C PHE A 146 -13.45 -12.01 -8.58
N LYS A 147 -12.49 -12.78 -9.11
CA LYS A 147 -11.99 -14.03 -8.52
C LYS A 147 -10.79 -13.82 -7.61
N THR A 148 -10.14 -12.65 -7.65
CA THR A 148 -8.93 -12.39 -6.88
C THR A 148 -9.21 -12.52 -5.39
N LYS A 149 -8.49 -13.45 -4.76
CA LYS A 149 -8.50 -13.70 -3.32
C LYS A 149 -7.19 -13.22 -2.70
N ILE A 150 -7.31 -12.48 -1.62
CA ILE A 150 -6.19 -12.06 -0.79
C ILE A 150 -6.25 -12.88 0.50
N TYR A 151 -5.29 -13.78 0.65
CA TYR A 151 -5.19 -14.72 1.75
C TYR A 151 -4.41 -14.11 2.91
N ASP A 152 -4.81 -14.49 4.12
CA ASP A 152 -4.07 -14.24 5.34
C ASP A 152 -2.65 -14.82 5.29
N SER A 153 -1.71 -14.31 6.08
CA SER A 153 -0.34 -14.84 6.08
C SER A 153 -0.22 -16.21 6.76
N GLU A 154 -1.06 -16.49 7.75
CA GLU A 154 -0.93 -17.65 8.66
C GLU A 154 -2.06 -18.67 8.47
N SER A 155 -3.17 -18.27 7.88
CA SER A 155 -4.33 -19.13 7.60
C SER A 155 -4.69 -19.16 6.11
N ASP A 156 -5.75 -19.90 5.78
CA ASP A 156 -6.35 -19.93 4.45
C ASP A 156 -7.61 -19.04 4.35
N GLU A 157 -7.88 -18.22 5.38
CA GLU A 157 -8.87 -17.15 5.33
C GLU A 157 -8.52 -16.16 4.22
N TYR A 158 -9.54 -15.63 3.54
CA TYR A 158 -9.36 -14.74 2.40
C TYR A 158 -10.48 -13.72 2.24
N PHE A 159 -10.14 -12.58 1.62
CA PHE A 159 -11.13 -11.60 1.16
C PHE A 159 -11.07 -11.37 -0.35
N TYR A 160 -12.21 -10.99 -0.92
CA TYR A 160 -12.34 -10.60 -2.33
C TYR A 160 -12.26 -9.07 -2.46
N ASN A 161 -11.05 -8.56 -2.62
CA ASN A 161 -10.79 -7.12 -2.61
C ASN A 161 -11.57 -6.35 -3.69
N PHE A 162 -11.67 -6.89 -4.91
CA PHE A 162 -12.36 -6.22 -6.01
C PHE A 162 -13.88 -6.16 -5.80
N ARG A 163 -14.46 -7.18 -5.17
CA ARG A 163 -15.91 -7.19 -4.86
C ARG A 163 -16.25 -6.11 -3.84
N PHE A 164 -15.42 -5.99 -2.79
CA PHE A 164 -15.54 -4.89 -1.84
C PHE A 164 -15.43 -3.53 -2.54
N ALA A 165 -14.43 -3.37 -3.40
CA ALA A 165 -14.20 -2.13 -4.15
C ALA A 165 -15.44 -1.70 -4.97
N ILE A 166 -16.03 -2.63 -5.73
CA ILE A 166 -17.25 -2.36 -6.51
C ILE A 166 -18.42 -2.01 -5.61
N LYS A 167 -18.62 -2.76 -4.51
CA LYS A 167 -19.70 -2.46 -3.55
C LYS A 167 -19.54 -1.07 -2.93
N PHE A 168 -18.32 -0.70 -2.53
CA PHE A 168 -18.02 0.61 -1.96
C PHE A 168 -18.28 1.74 -2.98
N LEU A 169 -17.79 1.60 -4.21
CA LEU A 169 -17.99 2.58 -5.29
C LEU A 169 -19.43 2.64 -5.81
N SER A 170 -20.24 1.60 -5.58
CA SER A 170 -21.67 1.63 -5.92
C SER A 170 -22.48 2.53 -4.98
N LYS A 171 -21.95 2.80 -3.77
CA LYS A 171 -22.61 3.63 -2.76
C LYS A 171 -22.12 5.08 -2.78
N TYR A 172 -20.85 5.30 -3.09
CA TYR A 172 -20.20 6.60 -2.99
C TYR A 172 -19.54 7.02 -4.30
N THR A 173 -19.79 8.25 -4.73
CA THR A 173 -19.19 8.86 -5.93
C THR A 173 -18.20 9.96 -5.53
N GLY A 174 -17.25 10.32 -6.40
CA GLY A 174 -16.33 11.44 -6.13
C GLY A 174 -15.36 11.22 -4.96
N ILE A 175 -15.12 9.96 -4.58
CA ILE A 175 -14.22 9.62 -3.46
C ILE A 175 -12.77 9.98 -3.81
N SER A 176 -12.06 10.56 -2.85
CA SER A 176 -10.60 10.75 -2.94
C SER A 176 -9.89 9.42 -3.19
N GLN A 177 -9.01 9.39 -4.20
CA GLN A 177 -8.21 8.20 -4.50
C GLN A 177 -7.43 7.70 -3.28
N ASN A 178 -6.92 8.63 -2.45
CA ASN A 178 -6.21 8.27 -1.23
C ASN A 178 -7.13 7.51 -0.26
N HIS A 179 -8.34 8.02 -0.01
CA HIS A 179 -9.30 7.35 0.89
C HIS A 179 -9.62 5.94 0.39
N PHE A 180 -9.95 5.82 -0.89
CA PHE A 180 -10.31 4.56 -1.52
C PHE A 180 -9.19 3.51 -1.42
N LEU A 181 -7.95 3.89 -1.76
CA LEU A 181 -6.80 2.99 -1.68
C LEU A 181 -6.49 2.62 -0.23
N THR A 182 -6.46 3.59 0.69
CA THR A 182 -6.21 3.32 2.11
C THR A 182 -7.24 2.36 2.71
N ILE A 183 -8.52 2.50 2.38
CA ILE A 183 -9.56 1.56 2.85
C ILE A 183 -9.30 0.15 2.32
N ILE A 184 -9.15 0.00 1.00
CA ILE A 184 -9.02 -1.33 0.37
C ILE A 184 -7.76 -2.06 0.83
N GLU A 185 -6.65 -1.34 0.96
CA GLU A 185 -5.37 -1.91 1.34
C GLU A 185 -5.34 -2.29 2.84
N SER A 186 -6.19 -1.67 3.66
CA SER A 186 -6.25 -1.93 5.10
C SER A 186 -7.18 -3.08 5.52
N ILE A 187 -8.01 -3.60 4.61
CA ILE A 187 -8.90 -4.73 4.89
C ILE A 187 -8.10 -6.01 5.16
N ARG A 188 -8.49 -6.74 6.20
CA ARG A 188 -7.86 -8.01 6.58
C ARG A 188 -8.64 -9.20 6.02
N PRO A 189 -7.94 -10.24 5.55
CA PRO A 189 -8.55 -11.50 5.10
C PRO A 189 -9.50 -12.16 6.11
N THR A 190 -9.30 -11.91 7.40
CA THR A 190 -10.06 -12.49 8.50
C THR A 190 -11.31 -11.69 8.89
N GLN A 191 -11.52 -10.50 8.30
CA GLN A 191 -12.70 -9.68 8.62
C GLN A 191 -13.96 -10.30 8.03
N SER A 192 -15.01 -10.35 8.85
CA SER A 192 -16.32 -10.86 8.48
C SER A 192 -17.07 -9.92 7.52
N ASN A 193 -18.06 -10.46 6.80
CA ASN A 193 -18.94 -9.66 5.96
C ASN A 193 -19.67 -8.55 6.74
N LYS A 194 -19.93 -8.76 8.04
CA LYS A 194 -20.59 -7.75 8.89
C LYS A 194 -19.66 -6.55 9.12
N GLU A 195 -18.39 -6.81 9.45
CA GLU A 195 -17.37 -5.75 9.60
C GLU A 195 -17.16 -5.02 8.26
N LEU A 196 -17.05 -5.75 7.15
CA LEU A 196 -16.90 -5.12 5.83
C LEU A 196 -18.08 -4.20 5.47
N ASN A 197 -19.31 -4.60 5.81
CA ASN A 197 -20.48 -3.74 5.62
C ASN A 197 -20.44 -2.52 6.53
N HIS A 198 -20.02 -2.69 7.78
CA HIS A 198 -19.87 -1.59 8.73
C HIS A 198 -18.88 -0.53 8.22
N ILE A 199 -17.72 -0.95 7.71
CA ILE A 199 -16.73 -0.05 7.10
C ILE A 199 -17.34 0.74 5.93
N ILE A 200 -18.13 0.07 5.08
CA ILE A 200 -18.83 0.74 3.98
C ILE A 200 -19.82 1.75 4.54
N ASP A 201 -20.62 1.40 5.54
CA ASP A 201 -21.67 2.25 6.08
C ASP A 201 -21.12 3.44 6.88
N ASP A 202 -20.10 3.24 7.69
CA ASP A 202 -19.42 4.28 8.48
C ASP A 202 -18.79 5.36 7.61
N TYR A 203 -18.33 5.01 6.41
CA TYR A 203 -17.78 5.99 5.47
C TYR A 203 -18.78 7.07 5.08
N GLN A 204 -20.10 6.84 5.25
CA GLN A 204 -21.13 7.84 5.02
C GLN A 204 -20.86 9.11 5.85
N GLN A 205 -20.31 9.00 7.06
CA GLN A 205 -20.01 10.18 7.88
C GLN A 205 -18.90 11.04 7.28
N VAL A 206 -17.90 10.41 6.67
CA VAL A 206 -16.84 11.10 5.92
C VAL A 206 -17.42 11.72 4.66
N TYR A 207 -18.25 10.99 3.94
CA TYR A 207 -18.93 11.45 2.73
C TYR A 207 -19.82 12.68 3.00
N ASP A 208 -20.51 12.70 4.13
CA ASP A 208 -21.36 13.80 4.60
C ASP A 208 -20.56 14.96 5.23
N ASN A 209 -19.22 14.88 5.27
CA ASN A 209 -18.33 15.83 5.96
C ASN A 209 -18.60 16.00 7.47
N LYS A 210 -19.15 14.97 8.13
CA LYS A 210 -19.42 14.93 9.58
C LYS A 210 -18.25 14.36 10.39
N LEU A 211 -17.39 13.57 9.74
CA LEU A 211 -16.24 12.91 10.35
C LEU A 211 -15.02 13.09 9.44
N SER A 212 -13.85 13.33 10.02
CA SER A 212 -12.62 13.34 9.23
C SER A 212 -12.28 11.93 8.73
N PHE A 213 -11.56 11.81 7.62
CA PHE A 213 -11.10 10.50 7.15
C PHE A 213 -10.15 9.83 8.14
N ASP A 214 -9.32 10.61 8.84
CA ASP A 214 -8.38 10.11 9.83
C ASP A 214 -9.11 9.48 11.03
N ASP A 215 -10.17 10.12 11.51
CA ASP A 215 -11.00 9.58 12.60
C ASP A 215 -11.73 8.31 12.15
N PHE A 216 -12.32 8.33 10.95
CA PHE A 216 -12.91 7.13 10.36
C PHE A 216 -11.91 5.98 10.28
N TYR A 217 -10.69 6.26 9.80
CA TYR A 217 -9.64 5.27 9.66
C TYR A 217 -9.22 4.69 11.01
N LYS A 218 -9.03 5.57 12.00
CA LYS A 218 -8.66 5.18 13.37
C LYS A 218 -9.70 4.23 13.97
N ASN A 219 -10.98 4.56 13.82
CA ASN A 219 -12.09 3.78 14.34
C ASN A 219 -12.22 2.40 13.66
N ASN A 220 -11.96 2.34 12.35
CA ASN A 220 -12.24 1.13 11.56
C ASN A 220 -11.02 0.19 11.38
N PHE A 221 -9.78 0.69 11.45
CA PHE A 221 -8.62 -0.09 11.02
C PHE A 221 -7.48 -0.20 12.02
N THR A 222 -7.28 0.75 12.94
CA THR A 222 -6.07 0.75 13.81
C THR A 222 -5.92 -0.54 14.63
N HIS A 223 -7.02 -1.05 15.18
CA HIS A 223 -7.04 -2.29 15.97
C HIS A 223 -6.63 -3.54 15.17
N LEU A 224 -6.64 -3.48 13.83
CA LEU A 224 -6.26 -4.60 12.95
C LEU A 224 -4.75 -4.71 12.75
N PHE A 225 -3.98 -3.66 13.08
CA PHE A 225 -2.54 -3.57 12.83
C PHE A 225 -1.70 -3.49 14.10
N ILE A 226 -2.33 -3.20 15.24
CA ILE A 226 -1.68 -3.10 16.54
C ILE A 226 -2.22 -4.24 17.40
N SER A 227 -1.35 -5.14 17.86
CA SER A 227 -1.76 -6.21 18.76
C SER A 227 -1.86 -5.70 20.21
N HIS A 228 -2.73 -6.30 21.03
CA HIS A 228 -2.77 -5.99 22.46
C HIS A 228 -1.41 -6.17 23.13
N VAL A 229 -0.64 -7.19 22.73
CA VAL A 229 0.73 -7.41 23.24
C VAL A 229 1.65 -6.23 22.91
N ASP A 230 1.54 -5.64 21.72
CA ASP A 230 2.35 -4.47 21.35
C ASP A 230 1.93 -3.22 22.16
N ILE A 231 0.64 -3.09 22.48
CA ILE A 231 0.11 -2.02 23.35
C ILE A 231 0.63 -2.20 24.77
N ASP A 232 0.46 -3.38 25.36
CA ASP A 232 0.89 -3.69 26.73
C ASP A 232 2.40 -3.47 26.89
N LYS A 233 3.18 -3.87 25.87
CA LYS A 233 4.63 -3.63 25.85
C LYS A 233 4.96 -2.14 25.79
N ALA A 234 4.24 -1.37 24.97
CA ALA A 234 4.44 0.07 24.88
C ALA A 234 4.04 0.77 26.19
N GLU A 235 2.93 0.39 26.81
CA GLU A 235 2.47 0.92 28.09
C GLU A 235 3.47 0.62 29.21
N SER A 236 3.93 -0.63 29.31
CA SER A 236 4.95 -1.01 30.30
C SER A 236 6.23 -0.20 30.13
N LEU A 237 6.69 -0.01 28.89
CA LEU A 237 7.89 0.77 28.62
C LEU A 237 7.74 2.24 29.01
N LEU A 238 6.58 2.82 28.71
CA LEU A 238 6.29 4.24 28.99
C LEU A 238 6.03 4.51 30.48
N GLN A 239 5.62 3.51 31.26
CA GLN A 239 5.45 3.65 32.72
C GLN A 239 6.78 3.75 33.48
N ASP A 240 7.83 3.12 32.97
CA ASP A 240 9.14 3.12 33.64
C ASP A 240 9.90 4.46 33.50
N ASP A 241 9.43 5.38 32.64
CA ASP A 241 10.01 6.71 32.31
C ASP A 241 11.50 6.69 31.93
N LYS A 242 12.10 5.49 31.85
CA LYS A 242 13.51 5.23 31.64
C LYS A 242 13.62 4.02 30.73
N PHE A 243 13.75 4.32 29.44
CA PHE A 243 13.99 3.32 28.43
C PHE A 243 15.04 3.83 27.46
N ASP A 244 15.87 2.91 26.97
CA ASP A 244 16.90 3.23 26.01
C ASP A 244 16.40 3.13 24.55
N PHE A 245 17.30 3.42 23.62
CA PHE A 245 16.97 3.37 22.20
C PHE A 245 16.60 1.97 21.73
N ASP A 246 17.24 0.93 22.25
CA ASP A 246 17.03 -0.44 21.80
C ASP A 246 15.68 -0.96 22.29
N GLU A 247 15.33 -0.66 23.54
CA GLU A 247 14.02 -0.97 24.12
C GLU A 247 12.89 -0.24 23.36
N PHE A 248 13.02 1.07 23.13
CA PHE A 248 12.04 1.84 22.38
C PHE A 248 11.95 1.40 20.91
N SER A 249 13.09 1.14 20.27
CA SER A 249 13.13 0.67 18.88
C SER A 249 12.44 -0.68 18.72
N SER A 250 12.40 -1.50 19.78
CA SER A 250 11.74 -2.80 19.76
C SER A 250 10.21 -2.72 19.67
N LEU A 251 9.60 -1.54 19.86
CA LEU A 251 8.17 -1.30 19.61
C LEU A 251 7.84 -1.16 18.11
N PHE A 252 8.85 -0.94 17.27
CA PHE A 252 8.65 -0.70 15.84
C PHE A 252 8.96 -1.96 15.04
N THR A 253 7.92 -2.75 14.74
CA THR A 253 8.02 -3.97 13.91
C THR A 253 8.21 -3.69 12.42
N ASN A 254 7.99 -2.44 11.99
CA ASN A 254 8.08 -2.02 10.59
C ASN A 254 9.34 -1.21 10.30
N LYS A 255 9.79 -1.27 9.04
CA LYS A 255 10.98 -0.66 8.38
C LYS A 255 11.16 0.87 8.54
N LYS A 256 10.86 1.46 9.70
CA LYS A 256 11.22 2.84 10.00
C LYS A 256 12.73 2.92 10.03
N THR A 257 13.26 3.99 9.47
CA THR A 257 14.71 4.21 9.52
C THR A 257 15.12 4.44 10.97
N THR A 258 16.31 3.97 11.35
CA THR A 258 16.89 4.25 12.68
C THR A 258 16.83 5.75 13.01
N LYS A 259 16.99 6.62 12.00
CA LYS A 259 16.85 8.07 12.14
C LYS A 259 15.44 8.48 12.58
N SER A 260 14.39 7.96 11.95
CA SER A 260 13.00 8.29 12.32
C SER A 260 12.67 7.85 13.75
N VAL A 261 13.12 6.64 14.14
CA VAL A 261 12.90 6.12 15.49
C VAL A 261 13.61 6.98 16.53
N LYS A 262 14.84 7.44 16.27
CA LYS A 262 15.55 8.39 17.15
C LYS A 262 14.79 9.70 17.32
N GLU A 263 14.20 10.23 16.25
CA GLU A 263 13.39 11.45 16.34
C GLU A 263 12.14 11.24 17.20
N TYR A 264 11.48 10.09 17.07
CA TYR A 264 10.35 9.74 17.93
C TYR A 264 10.75 9.62 19.40
N LEU A 265 11.85 8.93 19.70
CA LEU A 265 12.37 8.80 21.06
C LEU A 265 12.67 10.17 21.67
N ASN A 266 13.35 11.05 20.93
CA ASN A 266 13.66 12.40 21.40
C ASN A 266 12.39 13.21 21.71
N PHE A 267 11.34 13.05 20.90
CA PHE A 267 10.05 13.71 21.13
C PHE A 267 9.33 13.16 22.36
N VAL A 268 9.26 11.83 22.51
CA VAL A 268 8.65 11.17 23.67
C VAL A 268 9.38 11.55 24.96
N ASN A 269 10.72 11.57 24.96
CA ASN A 269 11.50 12.01 26.12
C ASN A 269 11.25 13.50 26.45
N ALA A 270 11.10 14.37 25.44
CA ALA A 270 10.74 15.76 25.68
C ALA A 270 9.34 15.91 26.30
N LEU A 271 8.41 15.05 25.91
CA LEU A 271 7.06 14.94 26.49
C LEU A 271 7.12 14.51 27.96
N ILE A 272 7.79 13.39 28.26
CA ILE A 272 7.97 12.87 29.62
C ILE A 272 8.64 13.92 30.51
N ASN A 273 9.73 14.54 30.05
CA ASN A 273 10.45 15.56 30.81
C ASN A 273 9.57 16.79 31.11
N PHE A 274 8.75 17.22 30.15
CA PHE A 274 7.82 18.32 30.37
C PHE A 274 6.73 17.94 31.37
N ASN A 275 6.15 16.74 31.26
CA ASN A 275 5.09 16.27 32.16
C ASN A 275 5.59 16.08 33.60
N ASN A 276 6.81 15.58 33.76
CA ASN A 276 7.44 15.37 35.07
C ASN A 276 7.97 16.66 35.71
N ASN A 277 8.43 17.62 34.90
CA ASN A 277 8.93 18.91 35.38
C ASN A 277 8.57 20.04 34.40
N PRO A 278 7.36 20.63 34.51
CA PRO A 278 6.93 21.73 33.66
C PRO A 278 7.75 23.00 33.93
N CYS A 279 8.74 23.26 33.07
CA CYS A 279 9.56 24.47 33.12
C CYS A 279 9.76 25.04 31.71
N LYS A 280 10.24 26.30 31.62
CA LYS A 280 10.41 26.99 30.34
C LYS A 280 11.36 26.25 29.40
N GLU A 281 12.44 25.67 29.93
CA GLU A 281 13.41 24.89 29.16
C GLU A 281 12.77 23.62 28.57
N ASN A 282 12.09 22.81 29.38
CA ASN A 282 11.41 21.60 28.90
C ASN A 282 10.29 21.92 27.91
N MET A 283 9.55 23.01 28.14
CA MET A 283 8.53 23.50 27.21
C MET A 283 9.13 23.85 25.84
N ASP A 284 10.23 24.59 25.82
CA ASP A 284 10.88 25.04 24.59
C ASP A 284 11.49 23.84 23.82
N LEU A 285 12.04 22.83 24.53
CA LEU A 285 12.50 21.57 23.94
C LEU A 285 11.35 20.74 23.33
N LEU A 286 10.22 20.63 24.02
CA LEU A 286 9.02 19.96 23.52
C LEU A 286 8.47 20.66 22.26
N ILE A 287 8.37 21.99 22.29
CA ILE A 287 7.93 22.78 21.14
C ILE A 287 8.89 22.60 19.96
N LEU A 288 10.21 22.64 20.19
CA LEU A 288 11.21 22.48 19.14
C LEU A 288 11.14 21.10 18.48
N SER A 289 11.02 20.04 19.28
CA SER A 289 10.91 18.67 18.76
C SER A 289 9.59 18.45 17.99
N SER A 290 8.46 19.00 18.47
CA SER A 290 7.15 18.90 17.82
C SER A 290 7.09 19.52 16.41
N LYS A 291 7.99 20.45 16.07
CA LYS A 291 8.02 21.12 14.76
C LYS A 291 8.54 20.24 13.62
N LYS A 292 9.30 19.19 13.95
CA LYS A 292 9.93 18.32 12.95
C LYS A 292 8.85 17.62 12.11
N ASP A 293 9.02 17.63 10.79
CA ASP A 293 8.03 17.03 9.87
C ASP A 293 7.76 15.55 10.15
N VAL A 294 8.78 14.82 10.61
CA VAL A 294 8.67 13.41 11.00
C VAL A 294 7.72 13.25 12.20
N ILE A 295 7.75 14.19 13.15
CA ILE A 295 6.87 14.18 14.34
C ILE A 295 5.45 14.59 13.96
N LYS A 296 5.27 15.68 13.21
CA LYS A 296 3.95 16.08 12.69
C LYS A 296 3.26 14.96 11.92
N LYS A 297 4.00 14.23 11.10
CA LYS A 297 3.50 13.06 10.35
C LYS A 297 3.06 11.92 11.25
N ALA A 298 3.82 11.63 12.29
CA ALA A 298 3.60 10.46 13.14
C ALA A 298 2.54 10.69 14.22
N PHE A 299 2.49 11.88 14.81
CA PHE A 299 1.70 12.18 16.00
C PHE A 299 0.62 13.24 15.78
N GLY A 300 0.67 13.98 14.67
CA GLY A 300 -0.23 15.12 14.42
C GLY A 300 -0.95 15.08 13.08
N SER A 301 -0.99 13.96 12.36
CA SER A 301 -1.64 13.90 11.02
C SER A 301 -1.18 15.01 10.04
N ASN A 302 0.10 15.39 10.08
CA ASN A 302 0.71 16.52 9.36
C ASN A 302 0.32 17.94 9.86
N SER A 303 -0.47 18.08 10.93
CA SER A 303 -0.73 19.37 11.56
C SER A 303 0.28 19.67 12.66
N THR A 304 0.27 20.92 13.13
CA THR A 304 0.96 21.32 14.35
C THR A 304 0.34 20.59 15.54
N LEU A 305 1.17 20.02 16.41
CA LEU A 305 0.70 19.31 17.61
C LEU A 305 0.16 20.30 18.64
N PHE A 306 1.02 21.19 19.15
CA PHE A 306 0.66 22.09 20.24
C PHE A 306 0.38 23.52 19.77
N LYS A 307 -0.57 24.17 20.43
CA LYS A 307 -0.85 25.61 20.28
C LYS A 307 0.12 26.39 21.17
N TYR A 308 0.94 27.26 20.58
CA TYR A 308 1.89 28.08 21.33
C TYR A 308 2.22 29.40 20.61
N ASN A 309 2.63 30.40 21.38
CA ASN A 309 3.19 31.69 20.93
C ASN A 309 4.56 31.94 21.56
N SER A 310 5.37 32.82 20.98
CA SER A 310 6.72 33.13 21.49
C SER A 310 6.75 33.75 22.89
N LYS A 311 5.63 34.32 23.36
CA LYS A 311 5.48 34.95 24.68
C LYS A 311 4.80 34.05 25.72
N ASP A 312 4.51 32.80 25.37
CA ASP A 312 3.79 31.91 26.28
C ASP A 312 4.66 31.52 27.48
N THR A 313 4.07 31.62 28.67
CA THR A 313 4.54 31.00 29.91
C THR A 313 4.12 29.52 29.93
N VAL A 314 4.74 28.73 30.81
CA VAL A 314 4.38 27.31 31.03
C VAL A 314 2.88 27.15 31.30
N ASP A 315 2.32 27.94 32.22
CA ASP A 315 0.89 27.87 32.56
C ASP A 315 -0.01 28.22 31.37
N SER A 316 0.37 29.22 30.58
CA SER A 316 -0.40 29.60 29.40
C SER A 316 -0.36 28.52 28.30
N PHE A 317 0.78 27.83 28.16
CA PHE A 317 0.94 26.73 27.23
C PHE A 317 0.09 25.53 27.64
N ILE A 318 0.14 25.13 28.92
CA ILE A 318 -0.71 24.05 29.46
C ILE A 318 -2.19 24.41 29.26
N SER A 319 -2.59 25.63 29.61
CA SER A 319 -3.98 26.08 29.48
C SER A 319 -4.50 26.03 28.03
N LYS A 320 -3.65 26.37 27.05
CA LYS A 320 -4.01 26.31 25.62
C LYS A 320 -4.15 24.89 25.08
N ASN A 321 -3.44 23.94 25.69
CA ASN A 321 -3.36 22.54 25.25
C ASN A 321 -4.03 21.57 26.23
N LYS A 322 -4.90 22.06 27.13
CA LYS A 322 -5.59 21.27 28.17
C LYS A 322 -6.42 20.07 27.68
N ASN A 323 -6.76 20.04 26.38
CA ASN A 323 -7.55 18.98 25.75
C ASN A 323 -6.68 18.11 24.81
N ASP A 324 -5.37 18.33 24.80
CA ASP A 324 -4.43 17.57 23.97
C ASP A 324 -4.04 16.28 24.68
N THR A 325 -4.39 15.14 24.09
CA THR A 325 -4.16 13.80 24.66
C THR A 325 -2.70 13.35 24.60
N LEU A 326 -1.82 14.10 23.95
CA LEU A 326 -0.39 13.83 24.03
C LEU A 326 0.23 14.52 25.25
N LEU A 327 -0.32 15.66 25.66
CA LEU A 327 0.18 16.42 26.80
C LEU A 327 -0.34 15.89 28.15
N HIS A 328 -1.50 15.23 28.15
CA HIS A 328 -2.19 14.69 29.32
C HIS A 328 -2.57 13.24 29.06
#